data_AF-A0A2L1GQS3-F1
#
_entry.id   AF-A0A2L1GQS3-F1
#
_cell.length_a   1.000
_cell.length_b   1.000
_cell.length_c   1.000
_cell.angle_alpha   90.00
_cell.angle_beta   90.00
_cell.angle_gamma   90.00
#
_symmetry.space_group_name_H-M   'P 1'
#
loop_
_entity.id
_entity.type
_entity.pdbx_description
1 polymer ?
#
loop_
_entity_poly.entity_id
_entity_poly.type
_entity_poly.pdbx_seq_one_letter_code
_entity_poly.pdbx_strand_id
1 'polypeptide(L)'
;MNARCRRVRGWQTRTGWLAALCFCLACLALFDLLKGGFLGNQGIITLLPGSSYAISGPLPQGATGIADMRIEGEPEDASVRLVPRKVFSGFWFGGAMWRGSVEVAPTAREARYTVTVKDRIGAKQNPALVFTIQIWPDQKTRDAHAPSWLTRQTGYKPSFFVAAFALCGLMAGGVTFVLGRYWALVLSEAACAEIYRLEHSEQGLRLMCERPAWPDVRVGQECRLYRYTGEAVGRATVLAVQAKDLVLVAEHDARAGLGDVVCLGERAGEPGQGGGQAPHPG
;
A
#
# COMPACT_ATOMS: atom_id res chain seq x y z
N MET A 1 23.19 -24.46 11.13
CA MET A 1 22.31 -23.72 10.19
C MET A 1 22.98 -23.55 8.83
N ASN A 2 22.31 -23.94 7.74
CA ASN A 2 22.89 -23.96 6.39
C ASN A 2 22.87 -22.59 5.68
N ALA A 3 23.78 -22.39 4.72
CA ALA A 3 23.88 -21.12 3.96
C ALA A 3 22.62 -20.79 3.14
N ARG A 4 21.89 -21.82 2.67
CA ARG A 4 20.61 -21.68 1.97
C ARG A 4 19.55 -21.03 2.86
N CYS A 5 19.44 -21.46 4.12
CA CYS A 5 18.55 -20.88 5.12
C CYS A 5 18.81 -19.37 5.25
N ARG A 6 20.04 -18.99 5.55
CA ARG A 6 20.42 -17.57 5.75
C ARG A 6 20.08 -16.70 4.55
N ARG A 7 20.32 -17.22 3.34
CA ARG A 7 20.03 -16.50 2.09
C ARG A 7 18.53 -16.25 1.93
N VAL A 8 17.69 -17.26 2.15
CA VAL A 8 16.23 -17.13 2.02
C VAL A 8 15.68 -16.11 3.01
N ARG A 9 16.06 -16.20 4.29
CA ARG A 9 15.62 -15.22 5.31
C ARG A 9 16.12 -13.81 5.00
N GLY A 10 17.36 -13.68 4.53
CA GLY A 10 17.91 -12.39 4.11
C GLY A 10 17.12 -11.75 2.97
N TRP A 11 16.72 -12.53 1.96
CA TRP A 11 15.85 -12.04 0.88
C TRP A 11 14.45 -11.68 1.39
N GLN A 12 13.84 -12.53 2.21
CA GLN A 12 12.52 -12.28 2.81
C GLN A 12 12.49 -10.95 3.56
N THR A 13 13.50 -10.67 4.40
CA THR A 13 13.58 -9.42 5.16
C THR A 13 13.74 -8.22 4.24
N ARG A 14 14.59 -8.30 3.20
CA ARG A 14 14.80 -7.21 2.25
C ARG A 14 13.54 -6.91 1.45
N THR A 15 12.84 -7.93 0.96
CA THR A 15 11.58 -7.75 0.22
C THR A 15 10.48 -7.23 1.13
N GLY A 16 10.46 -7.62 2.41
CA GLY A 16 9.55 -7.08 3.41
C GLY A 16 9.76 -5.59 3.66
N TRP A 17 11.01 -5.16 3.81
CA TRP A 17 11.36 -3.74 3.91
C TRP A 17 11.01 -2.95 2.65
N LEU A 18 11.26 -3.52 1.47
CA LEU A 18 10.86 -2.90 0.21
C LEU A 18 9.34 -2.74 0.13
N ALA A 19 8.58 -3.77 0.50
CA ALA A 19 7.12 -3.70 0.54
C ALA A 19 6.63 -2.60 1.50
N ALA A 20 7.20 -2.55 2.72
CA ALA A 20 6.89 -1.51 3.70
C ALA A 20 7.18 -0.11 3.16
N LEU A 21 8.35 0.11 2.55
CA LEU A 21 8.72 1.38 1.93
C LEU A 21 7.72 1.77 0.82
N CYS A 22 7.37 0.85 -0.07
CA CYS A 22 6.38 1.10 -1.11
C CYS A 22 5.01 1.49 -0.53
N PHE A 23 4.53 0.80 0.50
CA PHE A 23 3.26 1.17 1.13
C PHE A 23 3.32 2.52 1.85
N CYS A 24 4.44 2.85 2.50
CA CYS A 24 4.64 4.19 3.08
C CYS A 24 4.58 5.27 1.99
N LEU A 25 5.24 5.08 0.85
CA LEU A 25 5.20 6.01 -0.28
C LEU A 25 3.78 6.13 -0.88
N ALA A 26 3.05 5.01 -0.96
CA ALA A 26 1.65 5.01 -1.39
C ALA A 26 0.76 5.84 -0.44
N CYS A 27 0.95 5.71 0.87
CA CYS A 27 0.24 6.50 1.88
C CYS A 27 0.56 8.00 1.77
N LEU A 28 1.81 8.36 1.53
CA LEU A 28 2.21 9.76 1.31
C LEU A 28 1.58 10.33 0.03
N ALA A 29 1.57 9.56 -1.06
CA ALA A 29 0.90 9.96 -2.30
C ALA A 29 -0.63 10.07 -2.13
N LEU A 30 -1.23 9.20 -1.31
CA LEU A 30 -2.65 9.26 -0.97
C LEU A 30 -2.97 10.49 -0.14
N PHE A 31 -2.11 10.85 0.82
CA PHE A 31 -2.26 12.07 1.59
C PHE A 31 -2.20 13.32 0.69
N ASP A 32 -1.27 13.34 -0.27
CA ASP A 32 -1.19 14.42 -1.25
C ASP A 32 -2.42 14.48 -2.18
N LEU A 33 -2.96 13.32 -2.57
CA LEU A 33 -4.22 13.21 -3.32
C LEU A 33 -5.39 13.80 -2.53
N LEU A 34 -5.53 13.42 -1.25
CA LEU A 34 -6.60 13.88 -0.37
C LEU A 34 -6.49 15.38 -0.12
N LYS A 35 -5.28 15.90 0.07
CA LYS A 35 -5.03 17.34 0.18
C LYS A 35 -5.44 18.07 -1.11
N GLY A 36 -5.13 17.51 -2.28
CA GLY A 36 -5.53 18.07 -3.56
C GLY A 36 -7.04 18.08 -3.81
N GLY A 37 -7.74 17.02 -3.36
CA GLY A 37 -9.19 16.85 -3.56
C GLY A 37 -10.05 17.51 -2.49
N PHE A 38 -9.93 17.08 -1.24
CA PHE A 38 -10.80 17.52 -0.13
C PHE A 38 -10.47 18.93 0.38
N LEU A 39 -9.20 19.34 0.32
CA LEU A 39 -8.74 20.61 0.90
C LEU A 39 -8.36 21.67 -0.15
N GLY A 40 -7.96 21.26 -1.35
CA GLY A 40 -7.21 22.11 -2.27
C GLY A 40 -8.01 22.88 -3.30
N ASN A 41 -9.15 22.37 -3.75
CA ASN A 41 -9.85 22.91 -4.90
C ASN A 41 -11.36 23.03 -4.64
N GLN A 42 -11.71 23.85 -3.64
CA GLN A 42 -13.08 24.11 -3.20
C GLN A 42 -13.93 24.73 -4.31
N GLY A 43 -14.47 23.91 -5.22
CA GLY A 43 -15.42 24.32 -6.25
C GLY A 43 -14.83 25.10 -7.44
N ILE A 44 -13.52 25.04 -7.67
CA ILE A 44 -12.89 25.67 -8.85
C ILE A 44 -12.64 24.60 -9.93
N ILE A 45 -13.12 24.84 -11.13
CA ILE A 45 -12.90 23.97 -12.30
C ILE A 45 -11.70 24.55 -13.07
N THR A 46 -10.59 23.81 -13.14
CA THR A 46 -9.38 24.25 -13.85
C THR A 46 -9.33 23.69 -15.27
N LEU A 47 -9.23 24.57 -16.27
CA LEU A 47 -9.31 24.22 -17.70
C LEU A 47 -8.17 24.83 -18.50
N LEU A 48 -7.96 24.27 -19.70
CA LEU A 48 -7.05 24.79 -20.72
C LEU A 48 -7.85 25.31 -21.92
N PRO A 49 -7.29 26.22 -22.74
CA PRO A 49 -7.90 26.65 -23.99
C PRO A 49 -8.25 25.46 -24.89
N GLY A 50 -9.45 25.48 -25.48
CA GLY A 50 -9.95 24.39 -26.35
C GLY A 50 -10.41 23.13 -25.60
N SER A 51 -10.37 23.10 -24.27
CA SER A 51 -10.86 21.97 -23.48
C SER A 51 -12.34 22.12 -23.08
N SER A 52 -12.94 20.99 -22.72
CA SER A 52 -14.31 20.94 -22.20
C SER A 52 -14.38 20.15 -20.90
N TYR A 53 -15.27 20.53 -19.99
CA TYR A 53 -15.47 19.83 -18.72
C TYR A 53 -16.95 19.55 -18.48
N ALA A 54 -17.28 18.28 -18.25
CA ALA A 54 -18.65 17.86 -17.97
C ALA A 54 -19.07 18.33 -16.57
N ILE A 55 -20.21 19.01 -16.51
CA ILE A 55 -20.80 19.47 -15.25
C ILE A 55 -22.25 18.97 -15.14
N SER A 56 -22.72 18.84 -13.92
CA SER A 56 -24.11 18.55 -13.63
C SER A 56 -24.51 19.21 -12.33
N GLY A 57 -25.80 19.50 -12.20
CA GLY A 57 -26.37 20.03 -10.97
C GLY A 57 -27.87 19.75 -10.89
N PRO A 58 -28.49 20.01 -9.72
CA PRO A 58 -29.94 20.05 -9.61
C PRO A 58 -30.53 21.04 -10.62
N LEU A 59 -31.70 20.71 -11.14
CA LEU A 59 -32.46 21.60 -11.99
C LEU A 59 -32.97 22.77 -11.14
N PRO A 60 -32.90 24.01 -11.65
CA PRO A 60 -33.48 25.17 -11.01
C PRO A 60 -34.92 24.96 -10.51
N GLN A 61 -35.27 25.49 -9.34
CA GLN A 61 -36.66 25.41 -8.84
C GLN A 61 -37.62 26.08 -9.83
N GLY A 62 -38.68 25.38 -10.23
CA GLY A 62 -39.66 25.87 -11.20
C GLY A 62 -39.23 25.74 -12.67
N ALA A 63 -38.00 25.30 -12.96
CA ALA A 63 -37.61 24.93 -14.32
C ALA A 63 -38.13 23.53 -14.66
N THR A 64 -38.67 23.37 -15.86
CA THR A 64 -39.13 22.07 -16.40
C THR A 64 -38.15 21.50 -17.42
N GLY A 65 -37.30 22.36 -17.99
CA GLY A 65 -36.29 21.99 -18.96
C GLY A 65 -35.11 22.96 -18.99
N ILE A 66 -34.17 22.69 -19.88
CA ILE A 66 -32.97 23.53 -20.07
C ILE A 66 -33.31 24.95 -20.53
N ALA A 67 -34.37 25.11 -21.33
CA ALA A 67 -34.81 26.41 -21.83
C ALA A 67 -35.24 27.38 -20.71
N ASP A 68 -35.58 26.84 -19.54
CA ASP A 68 -35.97 27.63 -18.37
C ASP A 68 -34.75 28.04 -17.50
N MET A 69 -33.55 27.59 -17.89
CA MET A 69 -32.31 27.92 -17.19
C MET A 69 -31.74 29.23 -17.74
N ARG A 70 -31.39 30.14 -16.82
CA ARG A 70 -30.65 31.34 -17.14
C ARG A 70 -29.21 31.20 -16.67
N ILE A 71 -28.27 31.44 -17.57
CA ILE A 71 -26.84 31.41 -17.28
C ILE A 71 -26.35 32.86 -17.20
N GLU A 72 -25.64 33.19 -16.13
CA GLU A 72 -25.06 34.52 -15.91
C GLU A 72 -23.56 34.39 -15.62
N GLY A 73 -22.79 35.43 -15.97
CA GLY A 73 -21.34 35.47 -15.73
C GLY A 73 -20.50 34.86 -16.86
N GLU A 74 -21.11 34.56 -18.01
CA GLU A 74 -20.36 34.26 -19.24
C GLU A 74 -19.75 35.54 -19.82
N PRO A 75 -18.49 35.50 -20.30
CA PRO A 75 -17.85 36.65 -20.91
C PRO A 75 -18.41 36.94 -22.32
N GLU A 76 -18.47 38.22 -22.69
CA GLU A 76 -19.01 38.68 -23.98
C GLU A 76 -18.22 38.15 -25.19
N ASP A 77 -16.93 37.87 -25.01
CA ASP A 77 -16.03 37.33 -26.04
C ASP A 77 -16.23 35.82 -26.29
N ALA A 78 -17.19 35.19 -25.59
CA ALA A 78 -17.48 33.76 -25.66
C ALA A 78 -16.27 32.85 -25.37
N SER A 79 -15.28 33.35 -24.63
CA SER A 79 -14.09 32.57 -24.23
C SER A 79 -14.43 31.38 -23.35
N VAL A 80 -15.52 31.47 -22.57
CA VAL A 80 -16.10 30.38 -21.77
C VAL A 80 -17.59 30.34 -21.98
N ARG A 81 -18.13 29.15 -22.25
CA ARG A 81 -19.58 28.93 -22.36
C ARG A 81 -20.00 27.72 -21.55
N LEU A 82 -21.09 27.87 -20.82
CA LEU A 82 -21.79 26.77 -20.17
C LEU A 82 -22.90 26.31 -21.11
N VAL A 83 -22.82 25.06 -21.53
CA VAL A 83 -23.76 24.45 -22.49
C VAL A 83 -24.54 23.35 -21.79
N PRO A 84 -25.77 23.62 -21.28
CA PRO A 84 -26.61 22.57 -20.75
C PRO A 84 -27.13 21.68 -21.88
N ARG A 85 -27.10 20.35 -21.70
CA ARG A 85 -27.38 19.38 -22.77
C ARG A 85 -28.62 18.53 -22.51
N LYS A 86 -28.81 18.04 -21.28
CA LYS A 86 -29.95 17.15 -20.97
C LYS A 86 -30.42 17.28 -19.52
N VAL A 87 -31.73 17.13 -19.30
CA VAL A 87 -32.35 16.92 -17.99
C VAL A 87 -32.50 15.42 -17.71
N PHE A 88 -32.23 14.99 -16.49
CA PHE A 88 -32.34 13.61 -16.05
C PHE A 88 -32.81 13.54 -14.59
N SER A 89 -33.38 12.41 -14.17
CA SER A 89 -33.76 12.19 -12.76
C SER A 89 -32.55 11.70 -11.97
N GLY A 90 -32.39 12.20 -10.74
CA GLY A 90 -31.32 11.78 -9.85
C GLY A 90 -31.45 10.34 -9.37
N PHE A 91 -30.33 9.76 -8.93
CA PHE A 91 -30.27 8.39 -8.41
C PHE A 91 -31.10 8.30 -7.11
N TRP A 92 -31.96 7.27 -6.98
CA TRP A 92 -32.91 7.04 -5.86
C TRP A 92 -33.98 8.12 -5.64
N PHE A 93 -34.98 8.21 -6.52
CA PHE A 93 -36.09 9.18 -6.41
C PHE A 93 -35.61 10.64 -6.26
N GLY A 94 -34.39 10.93 -6.71
CA GLY A 94 -33.81 12.26 -6.63
C GLY A 94 -34.55 13.25 -7.53
N GLY A 95 -34.59 14.51 -7.10
CA GLY A 95 -35.15 15.61 -7.88
C GLY A 95 -34.57 15.72 -9.29
N ALA A 96 -35.21 16.52 -10.14
CA ALA A 96 -34.73 16.76 -11.50
C ALA A 96 -33.31 17.37 -11.46
N MET A 97 -32.43 16.84 -12.29
CA MET A 97 -31.05 17.30 -12.48
C MET A 97 -30.80 17.63 -13.95
N TRP A 98 -29.78 18.43 -14.21
CA TRP A 98 -29.31 18.70 -15.56
C TRP A 98 -27.83 18.34 -15.69
N ARG A 99 -27.40 18.04 -16.92
CA ARG A 99 -26.01 17.82 -17.29
C ARG A 99 -25.66 18.65 -18.51
N GLY A 100 -24.46 19.20 -18.50
CA GLY A 100 -23.91 20.01 -19.57
C GLY A 100 -22.39 19.95 -19.61
N SER A 101 -21.79 20.87 -20.35
CA SER A 101 -20.36 21.06 -20.44
C SER A 101 -20.00 22.54 -20.27
N VAL A 102 -18.90 22.81 -19.59
CA VAL A 102 -18.18 24.07 -19.75
C VAL A 102 -17.23 23.89 -20.92
N GLU A 103 -17.36 24.74 -21.93
CA GLU A 103 -16.55 24.73 -23.14
C GLU A 103 -15.69 25.98 -23.16
N VAL A 104 -14.38 25.80 -23.36
CA VAL A 104 -13.41 26.90 -23.39
C VAL A 104 -12.91 27.07 -24.82
N ALA A 105 -12.99 28.30 -25.33
CA ALA A 105 -12.52 28.61 -26.68
C ALA A 105 -11.00 28.33 -26.82
N PRO A 106 -10.51 27.89 -27.99
CA PRO A 106 -9.08 27.71 -28.23
C PRO A 106 -8.26 29.00 -28.10
N THR A 107 -8.90 30.16 -28.30
CA THR A 107 -8.29 31.50 -28.20
C THR A 107 -8.44 32.13 -26.81
N ALA A 108 -8.99 31.40 -25.84
CA ALA A 108 -9.21 31.92 -24.49
C ALA A 108 -7.88 32.24 -23.80
N ARG A 109 -7.84 33.37 -23.09
CA ARG A 109 -6.69 33.80 -22.29
C ARG A 109 -6.80 33.29 -20.85
N GLU A 110 -5.70 33.33 -20.12
CA GLU A 110 -5.70 33.07 -18.68
C GLU A 110 -6.64 34.04 -17.96
N ALA A 111 -7.65 33.50 -17.29
CA ALA A 111 -8.65 34.26 -16.57
C ALA A 111 -9.43 33.39 -15.59
N ARG A 112 -10.08 34.04 -14.62
CA ARG A 112 -11.02 33.41 -13.69
C ARG A 112 -12.42 33.94 -13.98
N TYR A 113 -13.36 33.03 -14.24
CA TYR A 113 -14.77 33.32 -14.46
C TYR A 113 -15.62 32.69 -13.37
N THR A 114 -16.73 33.32 -13.04
CA THR A 114 -17.73 32.78 -12.12
C THR A 114 -19.05 32.71 -12.86
N VAL A 115 -19.47 31.50 -13.21
CA VAL A 115 -20.72 31.26 -13.93
C VAL A 115 -21.78 30.80 -12.95
N THR A 116 -22.94 31.46 -12.96
CA THR A 116 -24.07 31.11 -12.09
C THR A 116 -25.24 30.63 -12.94
N VAL A 117 -25.85 29.52 -12.52
CA VAL A 117 -27.09 29.01 -13.10
C VAL A 117 -28.26 29.41 -12.20
N LYS A 118 -29.24 30.09 -12.79
CA LYS A 118 -30.47 30.54 -12.14
C LYS A 118 -31.70 30.01 -12.87
N ASP A 119 -32.85 30.11 -12.23
CA ASP A 119 -34.14 29.95 -12.92
C ASP A 119 -34.47 31.17 -13.81
N ARG A 120 -35.53 31.04 -14.59
CA ARG A 120 -36.01 32.06 -15.53
C ARG A 120 -36.32 33.41 -14.87
N ILE A 121 -36.68 33.42 -13.59
CA ILE A 121 -37.09 34.61 -12.83
C ILE A 121 -35.88 35.22 -12.08
N GLY A 122 -34.77 34.50 -12.00
CA GLY A 122 -33.55 34.92 -11.31
C GLY A 122 -33.60 34.70 -9.80
N ALA A 123 -34.50 33.85 -9.30
CA ALA A 123 -34.63 33.63 -7.86
C ALA A 123 -33.39 32.94 -7.28
N LYS A 124 -33.06 33.29 -6.03
CA LYS A 124 -31.87 32.77 -5.33
C LYS A 124 -32.09 31.30 -4.99
N GLN A 125 -31.28 30.43 -5.60
CA GLN A 125 -31.39 28.98 -5.41
C GLN A 125 -30.61 28.54 -4.17
N ASN A 126 -31.13 27.53 -3.48
CA ASN A 126 -30.45 26.84 -2.39
C ASN A 126 -30.39 25.34 -2.69
N PRO A 127 -29.21 24.74 -2.94
CA PRO A 127 -27.89 25.38 -3.01
C PRO A 127 -27.71 26.24 -4.27
N ALA A 128 -26.87 27.27 -4.17
CA ALA A 128 -26.55 28.13 -5.32
C ALA A 128 -25.67 27.37 -6.32
N LEU A 129 -26.07 27.35 -7.58
CA LEU A 129 -25.31 26.71 -8.67
C LEU A 129 -24.26 27.67 -9.22
N VAL A 130 -23.22 27.91 -8.43
CA VAL A 130 -22.10 28.78 -8.77
C VAL A 130 -20.90 27.91 -9.13
N PHE A 131 -20.37 28.10 -10.34
CA PHE A 131 -19.20 27.41 -10.86
C PHE A 131 -18.08 28.42 -11.04
N THR A 132 -16.98 28.26 -10.30
CA THR A 132 -15.77 29.05 -10.53
C THR A 132 -14.91 28.31 -11.56
N ILE A 133 -14.57 28.96 -12.67
CA ILE A 133 -13.77 28.39 -13.75
C ILE A 133 -12.45 29.16 -13.82
N GLN A 134 -11.33 28.45 -13.76
CA GLN A 134 -9.99 29.00 -13.90
C GLN A 134 -9.38 28.46 -15.20
N ILE A 135 -9.07 29.35 -16.13
CA ILE A 135 -8.33 29.00 -17.34
C ILE A 135 -6.84 29.25 -17.06
N TRP A 136 -6.01 28.28 -17.40
CA TRP A 136 -4.56 28.41 -17.43
C TRP A 136 -4.05 28.41 -18.87
N PRO A 137 -2.99 29.17 -19.18
CA PRO A 137 -2.52 29.31 -20.56
C PRO A 137 -2.00 27.98 -21.14
N ASP A 138 -1.40 27.15 -20.29
CA ASP A 138 -0.80 25.89 -20.68
C ASP A 138 -0.81 24.87 -19.52
N GLN A 139 -0.53 23.61 -19.87
CA GLN A 139 -0.49 22.49 -18.93
C GLN A 139 0.53 22.69 -17.80
N LYS A 140 1.72 23.22 -18.10
CA LYS A 140 2.80 23.38 -17.11
C LYS A 140 2.42 24.45 -16.08
N THR A 141 1.82 25.55 -16.52
CA THR A 141 1.31 26.59 -15.61
C THR A 141 0.19 26.04 -14.73
N ARG A 142 -0.76 25.30 -15.31
CA ARG A 142 -1.81 24.63 -14.52
C ARG A 142 -1.24 23.69 -13.46
N ASP A 143 -0.27 22.87 -13.85
CA ASP A 143 0.31 21.87 -12.95
C ASP A 143 1.14 22.55 -11.85
N ALA A 144 1.82 23.66 -12.13
CA ALA A 144 2.53 24.49 -11.14
C ALA A 144 1.60 25.10 -10.08
N HIS A 145 0.36 25.39 -10.45
CA HIS A 145 -0.68 25.88 -9.54
C HIS A 145 -1.57 24.76 -8.96
N ALA A 146 -1.26 23.49 -9.23
CA ALA A 146 -2.01 22.38 -8.67
C ALA A 146 -1.86 22.32 -7.14
N PRO A 147 -2.92 21.97 -6.39
CA PRO A 147 -2.86 21.89 -4.93
C PRO A 147 -1.96 20.74 -4.44
N SER A 148 -1.87 19.66 -5.23
CA SER A 148 -1.01 18.50 -4.98
C SER A 148 0.46 18.84 -5.24
N TRP A 149 1.33 18.45 -4.31
CA TRP A 149 2.78 18.59 -4.48
C TRP A 149 3.32 17.67 -5.58
N LEU A 150 2.84 16.43 -5.66
CA LEU A 150 3.28 15.48 -6.70
C LEU A 150 2.95 15.99 -8.11
N THR A 151 1.78 16.60 -8.28
CA THR A 151 1.37 17.18 -9.56
C THR A 151 2.28 18.35 -9.94
N ARG A 152 2.58 19.25 -8.99
CA ARG A 152 3.49 20.38 -9.25
C ARG A 152 4.89 19.95 -9.69
N GLN A 153 5.41 18.87 -9.09
CA GLN A 153 6.78 18.42 -9.36
C GLN A 153 6.88 17.55 -10.61
N THR A 154 5.87 16.72 -10.88
CA THR A 154 5.98 15.65 -11.89
C THR A 154 5.04 15.82 -13.07
N GLY A 155 4.01 16.68 -12.96
CA GLY A 155 2.91 16.80 -13.94
C GLY A 155 1.91 15.64 -13.89
N TYR A 156 2.19 14.57 -13.13
CA TYR A 156 1.30 13.42 -13.01
C TYR A 156 0.37 13.55 -11.80
N LYS A 157 -0.85 13.03 -11.96
CA LYS A 157 -1.85 13.00 -10.88
C LYS A 157 -1.36 12.09 -9.73
N PRO A 158 -1.61 12.43 -8.46
CA PRO A 158 -1.17 11.62 -7.32
C PRO A 158 -1.73 10.19 -7.33
N SER A 159 -2.92 10.00 -7.91
CA SER A 159 -3.54 8.67 -8.06
C SER A 159 -2.67 7.68 -8.84
N PHE A 160 -1.88 8.16 -9.79
CA PHE A 160 -0.91 7.32 -10.51
C PHE A 160 0.15 6.77 -9.56
N PHE A 161 0.75 7.62 -8.72
CA PHE A 161 1.76 7.22 -7.75
C PHE A 161 1.20 6.28 -6.67
N VAL A 162 -0.02 6.56 -6.19
CA VAL A 162 -0.73 5.65 -5.26
C VAL A 162 -0.84 4.26 -5.88
N ALA A 163 -1.36 4.16 -7.11
CA ALA A 163 -1.54 2.88 -7.79
C ALA A 163 -0.20 2.17 -8.03
N ALA A 164 0.82 2.89 -8.51
CA ALA A 164 2.13 2.34 -8.80
C ALA A 164 2.82 1.81 -7.54
N PHE A 165 2.87 2.60 -6.46
CA PHE A 165 3.51 2.17 -5.22
C PHE A 165 2.73 1.08 -4.50
N ALA A 166 1.39 1.13 -4.51
CA ALA A 166 0.56 0.06 -3.94
C ALA A 166 0.79 -1.27 -4.69
N LEU A 167 0.83 -1.25 -6.03
CA LEU A 167 1.09 -2.44 -6.83
C LEU A 167 2.49 -3.01 -6.56
N CYS A 168 3.52 -2.15 -6.55
CA CYS A 168 4.88 -2.58 -6.21
C CYS A 168 4.95 -3.16 -4.78
N GLY A 169 4.28 -2.53 -3.82
CA GLY A 169 4.20 -3.01 -2.44
C GLY A 169 3.51 -4.37 -2.33
N LEU A 170 2.41 -4.58 -3.05
CA LEU A 170 1.71 -5.87 -3.12
C LEU A 170 2.59 -6.96 -3.73
N MET A 171 3.30 -6.67 -4.82
CA MET A 171 4.20 -7.63 -5.45
C MET A 171 5.36 -8.01 -4.52
N ALA A 172 6.01 -7.02 -3.89
CA ALA A 172 7.08 -7.27 -2.92
C ALA A 172 6.57 -8.03 -1.67
N GLY A 173 5.36 -7.71 -1.21
CA GLY A 173 4.69 -8.43 -0.12
C GLY A 173 4.37 -9.88 -0.50
N GLY A 174 3.90 -10.12 -1.71
CA GLY A 174 3.67 -11.45 -2.26
C GLY A 174 4.95 -12.28 -2.33
N VAL A 175 6.05 -11.70 -2.81
CA VAL A 175 7.37 -12.35 -2.80
C VAL A 175 7.82 -12.66 -1.36
N THR A 176 7.63 -11.72 -0.43
CA THR A 176 7.96 -11.92 0.99
C THR A 176 7.17 -13.08 1.60
N PHE A 177 5.88 -13.19 1.26
CA PHE A 177 5.03 -14.29 1.70
C PHE A 177 5.49 -15.64 1.14
N VAL A 178 5.79 -15.70 -0.16
CA VAL A 178 6.32 -16.92 -0.80
C VAL A 178 7.66 -17.34 -0.20
N LEU A 179 8.56 -16.37 0.02
CA LEU A 179 9.84 -16.62 0.68
C LEU A 179 9.67 -17.08 2.14
N GLY A 180 8.65 -16.59 2.84
CA GLY A 180 8.30 -17.07 4.19
C GLY A 180 7.83 -18.53 4.20
N ARG A 181 7.00 -18.93 3.22
CA ARG A 181 6.62 -20.34 3.07
C ARG A 181 7.82 -21.21 2.70
N TYR A 182 8.66 -20.73 1.79
CA TYR A 182 9.87 -21.43 1.39
C TYR A 182 10.88 -21.54 2.52
N TRP A 183 10.98 -20.53 3.38
CA TRP A 183 11.79 -20.54 4.59
C TRP A 183 11.39 -21.69 5.53
N ALA A 184 10.09 -21.86 5.80
CA ALA A 184 9.59 -22.97 6.62
C ALA A 184 9.94 -24.34 6.03
N LEU A 185 9.84 -24.50 4.70
CA LEU A 185 10.25 -25.73 4.00
C LEU A 185 11.75 -26.00 4.10
N VAL A 186 12.58 -24.97 3.89
CA VAL A 186 14.05 -25.12 3.96
C VAL A 186 14.51 -25.40 5.39
N LEU A 187 13.82 -24.87 6.40
CA LEU A 187 14.08 -25.21 7.80
C LEU A 187 13.73 -26.67 8.09
N SER A 188 12.58 -27.15 7.63
CA SER A 188 12.17 -28.54 7.89
C SER A 188 13.11 -29.54 7.21
N GLU A 189 13.56 -29.28 5.98
CA GLU A 189 14.60 -30.06 5.27
C GLU A 189 15.93 -30.10 6.06
N ALA A 190 16.27 -29.03 6.77
CA ALA A 190 17.51 -28.91 7.54
C ALA A 190 17.38 -29.44 8.98
N ALA A 191 16.29 -30.13 9.32
CA ALA A 191 15.97 -30.57 10.68
C ALA A 191 15.99 -29.41 11.70
N CYS A 192 15.46 -28.26 11.28
CA CYS A 192 15.35 -27.04 12.07
C CYS A 192 13.90 -26.51 12.12
N ALA A 193 13.58 -25.65 13.09
CA ALA A 193 12.30 -24.97 13.23
C ALA A 193 12.46 -23.55 13.79
N GLU A 194 11.58 -22.63 13.41
CA GLU A 194 11.59 -21.24 13.90
C GLU A 194 10.80 -21.11 15.21
N ILE A 195 11.35 -20.34 16.14
CA ILE A 195 10.71 -20.02 17.43
C ILE A 195 9.68 -18.91 17.18
N TYR A 196 8.39 -19.23 17.30
CA TYR A 196 7.31 -18.28 17.09
C TYR A 196 6.69 -17.75 18.40
N ARG A 197 7.00 -18.39 19.54
CA ARG A 197 6.50 -17.97 20.86
C ARG A 197 7.51 -18.25 21.97
N LEU A 198 7.57 -17.32 22.92
CA LEU A 198 8.41 -17.37 24.12
C LEU A 198 7.51 -17.25 25.34
N GLU A 199 7.77 -18.06 26.37
CA GLU A 199 7.08 -17.99 27.66
C GLU A 199 8.08 -18.10 28.80
N HIS A 200 7.91 -17.28 29.83
CA HIS A 200 8.71 -17.41 31.06
C HIS A 200 8.00 -18.37 32.00
N SER A 201 8.74 -19.37 32.50
CA SER A 201 8.26 -20.37 33.45
C SER A 201 9.25 -20.49 34.61
N GLU A 202 8.82 -21.07 35.73
CA GLU A 202 9.73 -21.37 36.86
C GLU A 202 10.93 -22.27 36.48
N GLN A 203 10.80 -23.06 35.41
CA GLN A 203 11.85 -23.93 34.88
C GLN A 203 12.80 -23.21 33.89
N GLY A 204 12.60 -21.92 33.63
CA GLY A 204 13.37 -21.14 32.66
C GLY A 204 12.54 -20.64 31.47
N LEU A 205 13.23 -20.21 30.42
CA LEU A 205 12.61 -19.68 29.19
C LEU A 205 12.09 -20.84 28.33
N ARG A 206 10.77 -20.94 28.21
CA ARG A 206 10.10 -21.89 27.32
C ARG A 206 10.02 -21.33 25.91
N LEU A 207 10.42 -22.15 24.95
CA LEU A 207 10.43 -21.86 23.53
C LEU A 207 9.40 -22.77 22.85
N MET A 208 8.50 -22.19 22.06
CA MET A 208 7.61 -22.99 21.20
C MET A 208 8.01 -22.77 19.75
N CYS A 209 8.18 -23.88 19.04
CA CYS A 209 8.41 -23.89 17.60
C CYS A 209 7.43 -24.84 16.93
N GLU A 210 7.11 -24.54 15.68
CA GLU A 210 6.21 -25.37 14.88
C GLU A 210 6.91 -26.71 14.68
N ARG A 211 6.23 -27.83 14.97
CA ARG A 211 6.80 -29.16 14.89
C ARG A 211 7.19 -29.43 13.44
N PRO A 212 8.49 -29.46 13.13
CA PRO A 212 8.91 -29.92 11.82
C PRO A 212 8.74 -31.44 11.74
N ALA A 213 8.75 -32.01 10.53
CA ALA A 213 8.60 -33.44 10.29
C ALA A 213 9.86 -34.23 10.73
N TRP A 214 10.23 -34.15 12.00
CA TRP A 214 11.31 -34.90 12.62
C TRP A 214 10.78 -36.28 13.01
N PRO A 215 11.28 -37.37 12.38
CA PRO A 215 10.79 -38.71 12.68
C PRO A 215 11.16 -39.18 14.10
N ASP A 216 12.25 -38.68 14.69
CA ASP A 216 12.86 -39.24 15.91
C ASP A 216 12.99 -38.26 17.10
N VAL A 217 12.25 -37.15 17.14
CA VAL A 217 12.40 -36.21 18.26
C VAL A 217 11.86 -36.79 19.57
N ARG A 218 12.68 -36.74 20.64
CA ARG A 218 12.34 -37.30 21.96
C ARG A 218 12.38 -36.23 23.04
N VAL A 219 11.55 -36.40 24.06
CA VAL A 219 11.63 -35.62 25.30
C VAL A 219 13.00 -35.85 25.95
N GLY A 220 13.62 -34.78 26.45
CA GLY A 220 14.98 -34.79 27.01
C GLY A 220 16.09 -34.63 25.97
N GLN A 221 15.77 -34.59 24.67
CA GLN A 221 16.77 -34.39 23.63
C GLN A 221 17.29 -32.95 23.62
N GLU A 222 18.61 -32.80 23.56
CA GLU A 222 19.27 -31.49 23.45
C GLU A 222 19.24 -30.99 21.99
N CYS A 223 18.90 -29.72 21.82
CA CYS A 223 18.85 -29.00 20.56
C CYS A 223 19.72 -27.75 20.63
N ARG A 224 20.26 -27.34 19.48
CA ARG A 224 21.07 -26.12 19.39
C ARG A 224 20.22 -24.96 18.88
N LEU A 225 20.41 -23.81 19.50
CA LEU A 225 19.74 -22.57 19.13
C LEU A 225 20.68 -21.71 18.29
N TYR A 226 20.15 -21.20 17.18
CA TYR A 226 20.85 -20.30 16.28
C TYR A 226 20.01 -19.07 15.99
N ARG A 227 20.65 -17.91 15.91
CA ARG A 227 20.05 -16.76 15.26
C ARG A 227 19.89 -17.02 13.78
N TYR A 228 18.94 -16.35 13.10
CA TYR A 228 18.76 -16.48 11.65
C TYR A 228 20.04 -16.16 10.83
N THR A 229 20.98 -15.41 11.40
CA THR A 229 22.31 -15.11 10.84
C THR A 229 23.27 -16.31 10.90
N GLY A 230 22.92 -17.37 11.63
CA GLY A 230 23.73 -18.56 11.87
C GLY A 230 24.61 -18.50 13.11
N GLU A 231 24.59 -17.40 13.86
CA GLU A 231 25.26 -17.25 15.16
C GLU A 231 24.62 -18.21 16.18
N ALA A 232 25.43 -18.94 16.96
CA ALA A 232 24.93 -19.80 18.02
C ALA A 232 24.52 -18.95 19.23
N VAL A 233 23.30 -19.14 19.74
CA VAL A 233 22.73 -18.33 20.84
C VAL A 233 22.48 -19.10 22.13
N GLY A 234 22.64 -20.44 22.09
CA GLY A 234 22.54 -21.30 23.26
C GLY A 234 22.09 -22.72 22.91
N ARG A 235 21.68 -23.47 23.94
CA ARG A 235 21.09 -24.81 23.83
C ARG A 235 19.71 -24.82 24.49
N ALA A 236 18.90 -25.79 24.09
CA ALA A 236 17.59 -26.03 24.68
C ALA A 236 17.29 -27.53 24.71
N THR A 237 16.50 -27.95 25.69
CA THR A 237 16.09 -29.34 25.85
C THR A 237 14.61 -29.50 25.53
N VAL A 238 14.26 -30.54 24.78
CA VAL A 238 12.86 -30.84 24.44
C VAL A 238 12.10 -31.25 25.71
N LEU A 239 11.10 -30.47 26.08
CA LEU A 239 10.23 -30.74 27.24
C LEU A 239 9.01 -31.57 26.84
N ALA A 240 8.39 -31.25 25.71
CA ALA A 240 7.21 -31.93 25.22
C ALA A 240 7.12 -31.91 23.69
N VAL A 241 6.64 -33.01 23.11
CA VAL A 241 6.36 -33.15 21.69
C VAL A 241 4.85 -33.25 21.51
N GLN A 242 4.24 -32.24 20.90
CA GLN A 242 2.80 -32.20 20.64
C GLN A 242 2.50 -32.49 19.17
N ALA A 243 1.21 -32.48 18.80
CA ALA A 243 0.79 -32.77 17.42
C ALA A 243 1.31 -31.74 16.41
N LYS A 244 1.28 -30.45 16.77
CA LYS A 244 1.72 -29.34 15.89
C LYS A 244 2.90 -28.55 16.43
N ASP A 245 3.20 -28.68 17.72
CA ASP A 245 4.16 -27.83 18.40
C ASP A 245 5.23 -28.68 19.09
N LEU A 246 6.43 -28.14 19.15
CA LEU A 246 7.52 -28.65 19.98
C LEU A 246 7.81 -27.61 21.06
N VAL A 247 7.79 -28.07 22.32
CA VAL A 247 8.06 -27.22 23.48
C VAL A 247 9.46 -27.54 24.00
N LEU A 248 10.32 -26.53 24.05
CA LEU A 248 11.66 -26.64 24.59
C LEU A 248 11.85 -25.71 25.77
N VAL A 249 12.83 -26.02 26.62
CA VAL A 249 13.31 -25.13 27.68
C VAL A 249 14.75 -24.76 27.35
N ALA A 250 15.02 -23.46 27.23
CA ALA A 250 16.36 -22.92 27.02
C ALA A 250 17.21 -23.05 28.29
N GLU A 251 18.52 -23.26 28.12
CA GLU A 251 19.48 -23.17 29.23
C GLU A 251 19.54 -21.75 29.80
N HIS A 252 19.96 -21.61 31.07
CA HIS A 252 19.92 -20.34 31.80
C HIS A 252 20.73 -19.20 31.16
N ASP A 253 21.74 -19.52 30.36
CA ASP A 253 22.61 -18.58 29.66
C ASP A 253 22.17 -18.32 28.20
N ALA A 254 21.18 -19.05 27.69
CA ALA A 254 20.72 -18.93 26.32
C ALA A 254 19.98 -17.61 26.07
N ARG A 255 20.41 -16.86 25.04
CA ARG A 255 19.82 -15.56 24.65
C ARG A 255 18.88 -15.70 23.44
N ALA A 256 17.93 -16.63 23.55
CA ALA A 256 17.00 -16.93 22.46
C ALA A 256 15.88 -15.88 22.34
N GLY A 257 15.57 -15.49 21.11
CA GLY A 257 14.51 -14.54 20.76
C GLY A 257 13.48 -15.09 19.77
N LEU A 258 12.43 -14.31 19.51
CA LEU A 258 11.47 -14.61 18.46
C LEU A 258 12.14 -14.56 17.09
N GLY A 259 11.87 -15.55 16.25
CA GLY A 259 12.49 -15.69 14.93
C GLY A 259 13.89 -16.30 14.93
N ASP A 260 14.44 -16.67 16.10
CA ASP A 260 15.58 -17.56 16.19
C ASP A 260 15.15 -18.99 15.83
N VAL A 261 16.14 -19.84 15.54
CA VAL A 261 15.95 -21.16 14.95
C VAL A 261 16.51 -22.22 15.90
N VAL A 262 15.73 -23.25 16.18
CA VAL A 262 16.20 -24.46 16.83
C VAL A 262 16.53 -25.51 15.79
N CYS A 263 17.65 -26.18 15.92
CA CYS A 263 18.03 -27.33 15.10
C CYS A 263 18.31 -28.53 15.99
N LEU A 264 17.93 -29.72 15.54
CA LEU A 264 18.36 -30.95 16.22
C LEU A 264 19.89 -31.01 16.18
N GLY A 265 20.51 -31.28 17.33
CA GLY A 265 21.94 -31.57 17.38
C GLY A 265 22.25 -32.83 16.58
N GLU A 266 23.38 -32.87 15.88
CA GLU A 266 23.92 -34.13 15.34
C GLU A 266 23.95 -35.16 16.47
N ARG A 267 23.52 -36.41 16.18
CA ARG A 267 23.57 -37.50 17.15
C ARG A 267 24.99 -37.56 17.71
N ALA A 268 25.12 -37.52 19.04
CA ALA A 268 26.35 -37.92 19.71
C ALA A 268 26.63 -39.39 19.32
N GLY A 269 27.44 -39.61 18.28
CA GLY A 269 27.72 -40.95 17.76
C GLY A 269 28.05 -41.07 16.27
N GLU A 270 27.91 -40.03 15.44
CA GLU A 270 28.52 -40.08 14.10
C GLU A 270 29.96 -39.53 14.16
N PRO A 271 30.98 -40.36 13.86
CA PRO A 271 32.36 -39.92 13.87
C PRO A 271 32.52 -38.82 12.82
N GLY A 272 33.02 -37.67 13.25
CA GLY A 272 33.36 -36.58 12.36
C GLY A 272 34.20 -37.10 11.21
N GLN A 273 33.93 -36.59 10.01
CA GLN A 273 34.88 -36.64 8.90
C GLN A 273 36.20 -36.00 9.35
N GLY A 274 37.05 -36.83 9.96
CA GLY A 274 38.46 -36.56 10.13
C GLY A 274 39.06 -36.48 8.74
N GLY A 275 39.71 -35.35 8.46
CA GLY A 275 40.47 -35.16 7.24
C GLY A 275 41.42 -36.35 7.05
N GLY A 276 41.22 -37.06 5.94
CA GLY A 276 42.15 -38.09 5.49
C GLY A 276 43.50 -37.46 5.19
N GLN A 277 44.42 -37.61 6.13
CA GLN A 277 45.84 -37.41 5.90
C GLN A 277 46.32 -38.57 5.01
N ALA A 278 46.66 -38.26 3.76
CA ALA A 278 47.21 -39.23 2.83
C ALA A 278 48.58 -39.75 3.33
N PRO A 279 48.86 -41.05 3.27
CA PRO A 279 50.21 -41.55 3.49
C PRO A 279 51.06 -41.26 2.25
N HIS A 280 52.20 -40.58 2.46
CA HIS A 280 53.29 -40.53 1.49
C HIS A 280 53.83 -41.94 1.23
N PRO A 281 53.95 -42.38 -0.02
CA PRO A 281 54.81 -43.51 -0.36
C PRO A 281 56.24 -43.03 -0.62
N GLY A 282 57.20 -43.79 -0.10
CA GLY A 282 58.55 -44.02 -0.66
C GLY A 282 59.42 -42.82 -0.95
#